data_AF-E2SQW6-F1
#
_entry.id   AF-E2SQW6-F1
#
_cell.length_a   1.000
_cell.length_b   1.000
_cell.length_c   1.000
_cell.angle_alpha   90.00
_cell.angle_beta   90.00
_cell.angle_gamma   90.00
#
_symmetry.space_group_name_H-M   'P 1'
#
loop_
_entity.id
_entity.type
_entity.pdbx_description
1 polymer ?
#
loop_
_entity_poly.entity_id
_entity_poly.type
_entity_poly.pdbx_seq_one_letter_code
_entity_poly.pdbx_strand_id
1 'polypeptide(L)'
;MEINVSKRQKKIIDILLKESEFCTAATLAGIIEVSEKTIHGEIAEINRKTGSATISSMKGKGYVIADKHACLNQNYCITDEGKRDIKILKEILFNEHVDYYELADKFYISPSTLNKEISGINKQIQKEFQNLKITRKQNCLFLNCDEIEKGRF
;
A
#
# COMPACT_ATOMS: atom_id res chain seq x y z
N MET A 1 16.93 2.63 -10.08
CA MET A 1 16.07 3.24 -9.06
C MET A 1 14.79 2.44 -8.98
N GLU A 2 14.40 2.03 -7.78
CA GLU A 2 13.14 1.32 -7.52
C GLU A 2 12.01 2.34 -7.33
N ILE A 3 10.85 2.10 -7.93
CA ILE A 3 9.69 3.00 -7.88
C ILE A 3 8.53 2.30 -7.16
N ASN A 4 8.20 2.80 -5.98
CA ASN A 4 7.22 2.19 -5.09
C ASN A 4 5.79 2.61 -5.44
N VAL A 5 4.98 1.68 -5.92
CA VAL A 5 3.61 1.92 -6.35
C VAL A 5 2.61 1.05 -5.58
N SER A 6 1.41 1.58 -5.33
CA SER A 6 0.34 0.78 -4.74
C SER A 6 -0.18 -0.28 -5.72
N LYS A 7 -0.86 -1.32 -5.24
CA LYS A 7 -1.54 -2.31 -6.10
C LYS A 7 -2.47 -1.64 -7.12
N ARG A 8 -3.16 -0.56 -6.69
CA ARG A 8 -4.05 0.21 -7.56
C ARG A 8 -3.28 1.00 -8.61
N GLN A 9 -2.20 1.66 -8.21
CA GLN A 9 -1.32 2.41 -9.12
C GLN A 9 -0.71 1.49 -10.18
N LYS A 10 -0.26 0.29 -9.77
CA LYS A 10 0.23 -0.73 -10.70
C LYS A 10 -0.85 -1.15 -11.70
N LYS A 11 -2.09 -1.37 -11.24
CA LYS A 11 -3.22 -1.70 -12.12
C LYS A 11 -3.51 -0.59 -13.14
N ILE A 12 -3.45 0.69 -12.74
CA ILE A 12 -3.57 1.84 -13.66
C ILE A 12 -2.49 1.79 -14.74
N ILE A 13 -1.23 1.61 -14.33
CA ILE A 13 -0.09 1.53 -15.25
C ILE A 13 -0.26 0.37 -16.23
N ASP A 14 -0.65 -0.81 -15.74
CA ASP A 14 -0.83 -2.01 -16.57
C ASP A 14 -1.94 -1.86 -17.60
N ILE A 15 -3.05 -1.19 -17.25
CA ILE A 15 -4.13 -0.87 -18.19
C ILE A 15 -3.59 0.07 -19.28
N LEU A 16 -2.95 1.16 -18.89
CA LEU A 16 -2.42 2.15 -19.85
C LEU A 16 -1.26 1.61 -20.71
N LEU A 17 -0.53 0.59 -20.25
CA LEU A 17 0.49 -0.09 -21.04
C LEU A 17 -0.14 -0.96 -22.14
N LYS A 18 -1.23 -1.66 -21.81
CA LYS A 18 -1.96 -2.53 -22.75
C LYS A 18 -2.71 -1.72 -23.81
N GLU A 19 -3.28 -0.58 -23.41
CA GLU A 19 -4.05 0.27 -24.30
C GLU A 19 -3.14 1.09 -25.21
N SER A 20 -3.40 1.06 -26.51
CA SER A 20 -2.61 1.80 -27.51
C SER A 20 -3.07 3.26 -27.65
N GLU A 21 -4.26 3.58 -27.18
CA GLU A 21 -4.89 4.91 -27.28
C GLU A 21 -5.14 5.54 -25.90
N PHE A 22 -5.66 6.77 -25.90
CA PHE A 22 -5.99 7.49 -24.67
C PHE A 22 -7.14 6.81 -23.92
N CYS A 23 -6.98 6.57 -22.62
CA CYS A 23 -8.03 6.09 -21.74
C CYS A 23 -8.62 7.24 -20.91
N THR A 24 -9.94 7.37 -20.90
CA THR A 24 -10.60 8.40 -20.08
C THR A 24 -10.55 8.07 -18.59
N ALA A 25 -10.66 9.11 -17.75
CA ALA A 25 -10.76 8.94 -16.30
C ALA A 25 -11.97 8.06 -15.93
N ALA A 26 -13.09 8.22 -16.61
CA ALA A 26 -14.31 7.44 -16.42
C ALA A 26 -14.11 5.95 -16.73
N THR A 27 -13.40 5.61 -17.81
CA THR A 27 -13.07 4.22 -18.15
C THR A 27 -12.19 3.59 -17.07
N LEU A 28 -11.13 4.28 -16.65
CA LEU A 28 -10.24 3.80 -15.59
C LEU A 28 -10.99 3.65 -14.25
N ALA A 29 -11.84 4.62 -13.92
CA ALA A 29 -12.69 4.62 -12.73
C ALA A 29 -13.63 3.40 -12.71
N GLY A 30 -14.26 3.07 -13.85
CA GLY A 30 -15.10 1.90 -13.99
C GLY A 30 -14.35 0.58 -13.83
N ILE A 31 -13.16 0.44 -14.43
CA ILE A 31 -12.36 -0.80 -14.36
C ILE A 31 -11.75 -1.02 -12.96
N ILE A 32 -11.46 0.07 -12.24
CA ILE A 32 -10.80 0.04 -10.94
C ILE A 32 -11.82 0.19 -9.78
N GLU A 33 -13.09 0.45 -10.10
CA GLU A 33 -14.19 0.65 -9.14
C GLU A 33 -13.91 1.80 -8.15
N VAL A 34 -13.43 2.93 -8.66
CA VAL A 34 -13.13 4.13 -7.87
C VAL A 34 -13.72 5.37 -8.53
N SER A 35 -13.73 6.50 -7.81
CA SER A 35 -14.14 7.77 -8.39
C SER A 35 -13.12 8.30 -9.40
N GLU A 36 -13.57 9.05 -10.41
CA GLU A 36 -12.67 9.76 -11.34
C GLU A 36 -11.68 10.66 -10.58
N LYS A 37 -12.13 11.32 -9.51
CA LYS A 37 -11.27 12.14 -8.62
C LYS A 37 -10.12 11.32 -8.02
N THR A 38 -10.36 10.05 -7.67
CA THR A 38 -9.32 9.13 -7.22
C THR A 38 -8.33 8.83 -8.34
N ILE A 39 -8.80 8.55 -9.56
CA ILE A 39 -7.93 8.32 -10.72
C ILE A 39 -7.02 9.51 -11.00
N HIS A 40 -7.55 10.73 -10.97
CA HIS A 40 -6.75 11.96 -11.10
C HIS A 40 -5.64 12.04 -10.05
N GLY A 41 -5.96 11.73 -8.79
CA GLY A 41 -4.99 11.72 -7.69
C GLY A 41 -3.92 10.65 -7.84
N GLU A 42 -4.31 9.42 -8.19
CA GLU A 42 -3.39 8.29 -8.38
C GLU A 42 -2.41 8.57 -9.53
N ILE A 43 -2.88 9.12 -10.65
CA ILE A 43 -2.03 9.48 -11.80
C ILE A 43 -1.02 10.58 -11.44
N ALA A 44 -1.46 11.59 -10.68
CA ALA A 44 -0.57 12.64 -10.19
C ALA A 44 0.50 12.05 -9.24
N GLU A 45 0.13 11.09 -8.40
CA GLU A 45 1.05 10.42 -7.49
C GLU A 45 2.06 9.53 -8.24
N ILE A 46 1.61 8.79 -9.26
CA ILE A 46 2.49 8.00 -10.13
C ILE A 46 3.52 8.91 -10.80
N ASN A 47 3.08 9.99 -11.47
CA ASN A 47 3.98 10.92 -12.14
C ASN A 47 4.98 11.61 -11.19
N ARG A 48 4.58 11.86 -9.93
CA ARG A 48 5.49 12.36 -8.91
C ARG A 48 6.58 11.34 -8.53
N LYS A 49 6.21 10.06 -8.40
CA LYS A 49 7.13 8.99 -8.01
C LYS A 49 8.12 8.61 -9.10
N THR A 50 7.71 8.72 -10.37
CA THR A 50 8.55 8.39 -11.52
C THR A 50 9.47 9.54 -11.96
N GLY A 51 9.36 10.72 -11.33
CA GLY A 51 10.27 11.85 -11.55
C GLY A 51 10.14 12.53 -12.92
N SER A 52 9.30 12.03 -13.82
CA SER A 52 8.92 12.65 -15.08
C SER A 52 7.67 11.98 -15.65
N ALA A 53 6.81 12.79 -16.28
CA ALA A 53 5.46 12.50 -16.78
C ALA A 53 5.33 11.19 -17.57
N THR A 54 5.33 10.07 -16.86
CA THR A 54 5.18 8.73 -17.42
C THR A 54 3.79 8.58 -18.02
N ILE A 55 2.80 9.20 -17.39
CA ILE A 55 1.42 9.29 -17.87
C ILE A 55 1.14 10.72 -18.33
N SER A 56 0.92 10.88 -19.63
CA SER A 56 0.48 12.12 -20.26
C SER A 56 -1.04 12.25 -20.19
N SER A 57 -1.52 13.44 -19.83
CA SER A 57 -2.94 13.77 -19.83
C SER A 57 -3.28 14.75 -20.96
N MET A 58 -4.28 14.43 -21.78
CA MET A 58 -4.80 15.32 -22.81
C MET A 58 -6.26 15.67 -22.52
N LYS A 59 -6.56 16.98 -22.43
CA LYS A 59 -7.91 17.49 -22.17
C LYS A 59 -8.87 16.97 -23.25
N GLY A 60 -9.94 16.32 -22.83
CA GLY A 60 -10.97 15.75 -23.71
C GLY A 60 -10.64 14.39 -24.33
N LYS A 61 -9.41 13.86 -24.18
CA LYS A 61 -9.05 12.49 -24.64
C LYS A 61 -8.74 11.53 -23.51
N GLY A 62 -8.18 12.02 -22.39
CA GLY A 62 -7.84 11.19 -21.22
C GLY A 62 -6.34 11.03 -21.03
N TYR A 63 -5.90 9.82 -20.69
CA TYR A 63 -4.55 9.48 -20.26
C TYR A 63 -3.89 8.46 -21.16
N VAL A 64 -2.59 8.61 -21.39
CA VAL A 64 -1.77 7.66 -22.14
C VAL A 64 -0.36 7.62 -21.55
N ILE A 65 0.33 6.50 -21.66
CA ILE A 65 1.75 6.44 -21.30
C ILE A 65 2.57 7.12 -22.40
N ALA A 66 3.37 8.12 -22.02
CA ALA A 66 4.14 8.94 -22.96
C ALA A 66 5.24 8.14 -23.65
N ASP A 67 5.92 7.27 -22.91
CA ASP A 67 6.93 6.35 -23.41
C ASP A 67 6.75 4.97 -22.75
N LYS A 68 6.19 4.04 -23.52
CA LYS A 68 5.94 2.67 -23.07
C LYS A 68 7.23 1.91 -22.83
N HIS A 69 8.28 2.15 -23.62
CA HIS A 69 9.57 1.48 -23.46
C HIS A 69 10.28 1.95 -22.18
N ALA A 70 10.31 3.26 -21.93
CA ALA A 70 10.83 3.79 -20.68
C ALA A 70 10.02 3.29 -19.48
N CYS A 71 8.69 3.27 -19.58
CA CYS A 71 7.82 2.76 -18.52
C CYS A 71 8.04 1.26 -18.24
N LEU A 72 8.25 0.42 -19.26
CA LEU A 72 8.52 -1.01 -19.08
C LEU A 72 9.88 -1.28 -18.44
N ASN A 73 10.87 -0.42 -18.72
CA ASN A 73 12.21 -0.52 -18.14
C ASN A 73 12.30 0.06 -16.71
N GLN A 74 11.21 0.64 -16.18
CA GLN A 74 11.15 1.07 -14.78
C GLN A 74 10.94 -0.13 -13.85
N ASN A 75 11.73 -0.18 -12.77
CA ASN A 75 11.59 -1.19 -11.73
C ASN A 75 10.48 -0.77 -10.76
N TYR A 76 9.23 -1.07 -11.11
CA TYR A 76 8.08 -0.87 -10.23
C TYR A 76 8.01 -1.94 -9.15
N CYS A 77 8.19 -1.55 -7.90
CA CYS A 77 7.95 -2.40 -6.75
C CYS A 77 6.54 -2.14 -6.23
N ILE A 78 5.72 -3.19 -6.12
CA ILE A 78 4.39 -3.06 -5.52
C ILE A 78 4.57 -2.97 -4.02
N THR A 79 4.47 -1.76 -3.50
CA THR A 79 4.47 -1.52 -2.07
C THR A 79 3.06 -1.20 -1.63
N ASP A 80 2.56 -1.92 -0.63
CA ASP A 80 1.34 -1.54 0.09
C ASP A 80 1.60 -0.33 1.04
N GLU A 81 2.57 0.54 0.73
CA GLU A 81 2.95 1.75 1.48
C GLU A 81 1.77 2.70 1.80
N GLY A 82 0.63 2.55 1.12
CA GLY A 82 -0.59 3.30 1.41
C GLY A 82 -1.51 2.67 2.45
N LYS A 83 -1.38 1.37 2.76
CA LYS A 83 -2.28 0.73 3.71
C LYS A 83 -1.75 0.84 5.14
N ARG A 84 -2.61 1.37 6.02
CA ARG A 84 -2.29 1.63 7.42
C ARG A 84 -1.92 0.36 8.17
N ASP A 85 -2.60 -0.75 7.87
CA ASP A 85 -2.33 -2.08 8.42
C ASP A 85 -0.85 -2.50 8.26
N ILE A 86 -0.26 -2.27 7.08
CA ILE A 86 1.13 -2.65 6.78
C ILE A 86 2.12 -1.69 7.44
N LYS A 87 1.78 -0.41 7.58
CA LYS A 87 2.60 0.52 8.38
C LYS A 87 2.59 0.15 9.86
N ILE A 88 1.42 -0.20 10.40
CA ILE A 88 1.27 -0.69 11.78
C ILE A 88 2.10 -1.96 11.97
N LEU A 89 2.00 -2.93 11.06
CA LEU A 89 2.79 -4.16 11.11
C LEU A 89 4.30 -3.88 11.06
N LYS A 90 4.75 -2.99 10.16
CA LYS A 90 6.17 -2.59 10.08
C LYS A 90 6.65 -1.96 11.39
N GLU A 91 5.88 -1.07 11.99
CA GLU A 91 6.25 -0.48 13.29
C GLU A 91 6.43 -1.54 14.37
N ILE A 92 5.56 -2.56 14.42
CA ILE A 92 5.65 -3.65 15.39
C ILE A 92 6.81 -4.61 15.09
N LEU A 93 7.20 -4.75 13.81
CA LEU A 93 8.30 -5.62 13.39
C LEU A 93 9.69 -5.00 13.62
N PHE A 94 9.83 -3.69 13.39
CA PHE A 94 11.12 -3.00 13.39
C PHE A 94 11.45 -2.32 14.73
N ASN A 95 10.46 -2.11 15.59
CA ASN A 95 10.70 -1.57 16.93
C ASN A 95 10.48 -2.66 17.97
N GLU A 96 11.44 -2.84 18.87
CA GLU A 96 11.34 -3.82 19.97
C GLU A 96 10.25 -3.46 20.98
N HIS A 97 9.91 -2.18 21.10
CA HIS A 97 8.94 -1.67 22.04
C HIS A 97 7.96 -0.72 21.35
N VAL A 98 6.72 -1.18 21.19
CA VAL A 98 5.65 -0.39 20.59
C VAL A 98 4.51 -0.24 21.57
N ASP A 99 4.40 0.94 22.19
CA ASP A 99 3.25 1.25 23.04
C ASP A 99 1.99 1.40 22.18
N TYR A 100 0.92 0.76 22.62
CA TYR A 100 -0.35 0.69 21.93
C TYR A 100 -1.05 2.05 21.81
N TYR A 101 -0.96 2.91 22.83
CA TYR A 101 -1.57 4.24 22.81
C TYR A 101 -0.72 5.20 21.98
N GLU A 102 0.60 5.17 22.14
CA GLU A 102 1.50 5.98 21.31
C GLU A 102 1.38 5.62 19.83
N LEU A 103 1.22 4.33 19.51
CA LEU A 103 0.98 3.89 18.15
C LEU A 103 -0.37 4.41 17.62
N ALA A 104 -1.42 4.40 18.43
CA ALA A 104 -2.73 4.94 18.05
C ALA A 104 -2.63 6.44 17.74
N ASP A 105 -1.94 7.20 18.59
CA ASP A 105 -1.69 8.63 18.42
C ASP A 105 -0.85 8.92 17.17
N LYS A 106 0.22 8.15 16.95
CA LYS A 106 1.10 8.25 15.75
C LYS A 106 0.33 8.07 14.45
N PHE A 107 -0.68 7.20 14.44
CA PHE A 107 -1.53 6.97 13.27
C PHE A 107 -2.81 7.82 13.25
N TYR A 108 -3.00 8.72 14.21
CA TYR A 108 -4.17 9.58 14.37
C TYR A 108 -5.49 8.77 14.38
N ILE A 109 -5.50 7.66 15.11
CA ILE A 109 -6.66 6.77 15.22
C ILE A 109 -7.03 6.51 16.68
N SER A 110 -8.29 6.15 16.92
CA SER A 110 -8.69 5.71 18.25
C SER A 110 -8.05 4.36 18.60
N PRO A 111 -7.81 4.06 19.89
CA PRO A 111 -7.36 2.75 20.34
C PRO A 111 -8.25 1.61 19.81
N SER A 112 -9.58 1.79 19.84
CA SER A 112 -10.53 0.82 19.31
C SER A 112 -10.35 0.56 17.81
N THR A 113 -10.00 1.60 17.03
CA THR A 113 -9.65 1.46 15.61
C THR A 113 -8.35 0.67 15.45
N LEU A 114 -7.31 0.99 16.23
CA LEU A 114 -6.05 0.26 16.20
C LEU A 114 -6.26 -1.23 16.54
N ASN A 115 -7.14 -1.55 17.49
CA ASN A 115 -7.47 -2.93 17.83
C ASN A 115 -8.12 -3.69 16.66
N LYS A 116 -8.99 -3.02 15.89
CA LYS A 116 -9.59 -3.60 14.67
C LYS A 116 -8.53 -3.82 13.59
N GLU A 117 -7.62 -2.87 13.40
CA GLU A 117 -6.50 -3.00 12.45
C GLU A 117 -5.61 -4.20 12.83
N ILE A 118 -5.18 -4.29 14.09
CA ILE A 118 -4.38 -5.43 14.61
C ILE A 118 -5.12 -6.76 14.40
N SER A 119 -6.42 -6.80 14.68
CA SER A 119 -7.23 -8.01 14.45
C SER A 119 -7.30 -8.39 12.98
N GLY A 120 -7.38 -7.40 12.08
CA GLY A 120 -7.32 -7.61 10.63
C GLY A 120 -5.97 -8.15 10.18
N ILE A 121 -4.87 -7.57 10.69
CA ILE A 121 -3.49 -8.02 10.43
C ILE A 121 -3.31 -9.47 10.90
N ASN A 122 -3.72 -9.79 12.14
CA ASN A 122 -3.65 -11.17 12.67
C ASN A 122 -4.42 -12.16 11.79
N LYS A 123 -5.62 -11.81 11.32
CA LYS A 123 -6.38 -12.66 10.40
C LYS A 123 -5.68 -12.88 9.07
N GLN A 124 -4.91 -11.91 8.57
CA GLN A 124 -4.12 -12.06 7.35
C GLN A 124 -2.91 -12.96 7.60
N ILE A 125 -2.14 -12.68 8.67
CA ILE A 125 -0.96 -13.46 9.04
C ILE A 125 -1.33 -14.93 9.27
N GLN A 126 -2.40 -15.19 10.01
CA GLN A 126 -2.85 -16.55 10.35
C GLN A 126 -3.28 -17.40 9.16
N LYS A 127 -3.49 -16.81 7.97
CA LYS A 127 -3.73 -17.59 6.73
C LYS A 127 -2.48 -18.31 6.26
N GLU A 128 -1.32 -17.73 6.48
CA GLU A 128 -0.02 -18.25 6.03
C GLU A 128 0.80 -18.82 7.20
N PHE A 129 0.66 -18.24 8.39
CA PHE A 129 1.40 -18.59 9.60
C PHE A 129 0.44 -18.76 10.78
N GLN A 130 -0.04 -19.99 11.03
CA GLN A 130 -1.02 -20.26 12.09
C GLN A 130 -0.54 -19.86 13.50
N ASN A 131 0.78 -19.92 13.73
CA ASN A 131 1.37 -19.69 15.03
C ASN A 131 1.79 -18.23 15.28
N LEU A 132 1.71 -17.37 14.25
CA LEU A 132 2.18 -15.99 14.34
C LEU A 132 1.01 -15.03 14.58
N LYS A 133 1.07 -14.26 15.67
CA LYS A 133 0.05 -13.27 16.03
C LYS A 133 0.63 -12.10 16.80
N ILE A 134 0.12 -10.91 16.53
CA ILE A 134 0.37 -9.70 17.33
C ILE A 134 -0.52 -9.78 18.58
N THR A 135 0.07 -9.62 19.76
CA THR A 135 -0.64 -9.53 21.03
C THR A 135 -0.23 -8.30 21.81
N ARG A 136 -1.10 -7.85 22.71
CA ARG A 136 -0.83 -6.73 23.62
C ARG A 136 -0.52 -7.27 25.02
N LYS A 137 0.62 -6.86 25.60
CA LYS A 137 1.00 -7.15 26.98
C LYS A 137 1.53 -5.87 27.62
N GLN A 138 0.98 -5.46 28.78
CA GLN A 138 1.39 -4.25 29.50
C GLN A 138 1.46 -3.01 28.59
N ASN A 139 0.38 -2.74 27.85
CA ASN A 139 0.29 -1.67 26.84
C ASN A 139 1.20 -1.80 25.62
N CYS A 140 2.07 -2.80 25.55
CA CYS A 140 3.00 -2.94 24.44
C CYS A 140 2.56 -4.05 23.48
N LEU A 141 2.78 -3.82 22.19
CA LEU A 141 2.46 -4.75 21.11
C LEU A 141 3.67 -5.60 20.77
N PHE A 142 3.46 -6.92 20.73
CA PHE A 142 4.49 -7.91 20.44
C PHE A 142 4.01 -8.89 19.39
N LEU A 143 4.90 -9.27 18.48
CA LEU A 143 4.68 -10.37 17.56
C LEU A 143 5.07 -11.68 18.24
N ASN A 144 4.08 -12.48 18.64
CA ASN A 144 4.30 -13.81 19.21
C ASN A 144 4.25 -14.87 18.12
N CYS A 145 5.25 -15.75 18.11
CA CYS A 145 5.21 -17.02 17.40
C CYS A 145 5.04 -18.12 18.45
N ASP A 146 3.88 -18.78 18.49
CA ASP A 146 3.67 -19.96 19.35
C ASP A 146 4.43 -21.14 18.72
N GLU A 147 5.74 -21.21 18.96
CA GLU A 147 6.60 -22.41 19.10
C GLU A 147 8.04 -21.93 19.32
N ILE A 148 8.35 -21.61 20.59
CA ILE A 148 9.51 -22.04 21.39
C ILE A 148 9.61 -21.08 22.57
N GLU A 149 9.28 -21.58 23.76
CA GLU A 149 9.85 -21.06 24.99
C GLU A 149 11.38 -21.03 24.86
N LYS A 150 11.97 -19.85 25.12
CA LYS A 150 13.39 -19.56 25.39
C LYS A 150 14.23 -19.05 24.21
N GLY A 151 14.51 -17.74 24.30
CA GLY A 151 15.84 -17.28 24.70
C GLY A 151 16.75 -16.77 23.59
N ARG A 152 17.09 -15.47 23.69
CA ARG A 152 18.13 -14.74 22.95
C ARG A 152 17.98 -14.76 21.43
N PHE A 153 17.82 -13.59 20.83
CA PHE A 153 18.84 -12.98 19.97
C PHE A 153 18.76 -11.47 20.14
#